data_AF-A0A7S2AQW2-F1
#
_entry.id   AF-A0A7S2AQW2-F1
#
_cell.length_a   1.000
_cell.length_b   1.000
_cell.length_c   1.000
_cell.angle_alpha   90.00
_cell.angle_beta   90.00
_cell.angle_gamma   90.00
#
_symmetry.space_group_name_H-M   'P 1'
#
loop_
_entity.id
_entity.type
_entity.pdbx_description
1 polymer ?
#
loop_
_entity_poly.entity_id
_entity_poly.type
_entity_poly.pdbx_seq_one_letter_code
_entity_poly.pdbx_strand_id
1 'polypeptide(L)'
;EDVAYYTSVFVDKLKRNPTDVELFDIAQSNSEHSRHWMFNGEFTIDGVTRKETLFDFVRDTHKANPRNSVIAFKDNSSAIRGLGPVQAVLPIKPGGPSGVAPSTVDLDLLLTAETHNFPC
;
A
#
# COMPACT_ATOMS: atom_id res chain seq x y z
N GLU A 1 -25.38 0.74 0.46
CA GLU A 1 -24.92 2.12 0.77
C GLU A 1 -24.12 2.69 -0.39
N ASP A 2 -23.13 1.97 -0.92
CA ASP A 2 -22.31 2.39 -2.07
C ASP A 2 -23.11 2.79 -3.31
N VAL A 3 -24.06 1.97 -3.76
CA VAL A 3 -24.88 2.29 -4.95
C VAL A 3 -25.60 3.63 -4.76
N ALA A 4 -26.21 3.86 -3.60
CA ALA A 4 -26.90 5.11 -3.30
C ALA A 4 -25.93 6.30 -3.27
N TYR A 5 -24.75 6.13 -2.68
CA TYR A 5 -23.69 7.15 -2.70
C TYR A 5 -23.29 7.50 -4.13
N TYR A 6 -22.94 6.52 -4.96
CA TYR A 6 -22.55 6.78 -6.35
C TYR A 6 -23.70 7.37 -7.17
N THR A 7 -24.94 6.92 -6.98
CA THR A 7 -26.11 7.54 -7.61
C THR A 7 -26.19 9.02 -7.26
N SER A 8 -26.04 9.41 -5.99
CA SER A 8 -26.05 10.83 -5.60
C SER A 8 -24.90 11.63 -6.21
N VAL A 9 -23.71 11.03 -6.35
CA VAL A 9 -22.56 11.70 -6.97
C VAL A 9 -22.87 12.01 -8.44
N PHE A 10 -23.40 11.06 -9.20
CA PHE A 10 -23.69 11.26 -10.62
C PHE A 10 -24.93 12.14 -10.85
N VAL A 11 -26.00 11.96 -10.08
CA VAL A 11 -27.25 12.70 -10.23
C VAL A 11 -27.13 14.12 -9.67
N ASP A 12 -26.67 14.28 -8.43
CA ASP A 12 -26.77 15.55 -7.70
C ASP A 12 -25.54 16.44 -7.93
N LYS A 13 -24.33 15.86 -8.00
CA LYS A 13 -23.08 16.63 -8.11
C LYS A 13 -22.61 16.79 -9.55
N LEU A 14 -22.44 15.68 -10.27
CA LEU A 14 -21.90 15.69 -11.63
C LEU A 14 -22.97 15.99 -12.69
N LYS A 15 -24.25 15.79 -12.36
CA LYS A 15 -25.42 16.05 -13.21
C LYS A 15 -25.33 15.39 -14.58
N ARG A 16 -24.79 14.17 -14.62
CA ARG A 16 -24.69 13.36 -15.83
C ARG A 16 -24.68 11.89 -15.48
N ASN A 17 -25.02 11.05 -16.45
CA ASN A 17 -24.85 9.61 -16.31
C ASN A 17 -23.35 9.24 -16.23
N PRO A 18 -23.01 8.18 -15.49
CA PRO A 18 -21.67 7.61 -15.51
C PRO A 18 -21.38 6.95 -16.86
N THR A 19 -20.11 6.95 -17.26
CA THR A 19 -19.66 6.07 -18.35
C THR A 19 -19.42 4.65 -17.83
N ASP A 20 -19.35 3.69 -18.74
CA ASP A 20 -18.95 2.31 -18.44
C ASP A 20 -17.55 2.23 -17.79
N VAL A 21 -16.60 3.02 -18.29
CA VAL A 21 -15.25 3.14 -17.73
C VAL A 21 -15.28 3.61 -16.27
N GLU A 22 -16.09 4.62 -15.96
CA GLU A 22 -16.22 5.13 -14.58
C GLU A 22 -16.85 4.11 -13.65
N LEU A 23 -17.87 3.39 -14.11
CA LEU A 23 -18.49 2.33 -13.33
C LEU A 23 -17.51 1.18 -13.06
N PHE A 24 -16.71 0.81 -14.05
CA PHE A 24 -15.72 -0.25 -13.91
C PHE A 24 -14.61 0.14 -12.93
N ASP A 25 -14.09 1.36 -13.03
CA ASP A 25 -13.09 1.89 -12.10
C ASP A 25 -13.62 1.93 -10.66
N ILE A 26 -14.85 2.43 -10.46
CA ILE A 26 -15.51 2.41 -9.14
C ILE A 26 -15.61 0.98 -8.60
N ALA A 27 -15.98 0.01 -9.44
CA ALA A 27 -16.10 -1.39 -9.01
C ALA A 27 -14.75 -1.98 -8.59
N GLN A 28 -13.67 -1.74 -9.35
CA GLN A 28 -12.34 -2.25 -9.02
C GLN A 28 -11.74 -1.55 -7.78
N SER A 29 -11.89 -0.23 -7.70
CA SER A 29 -11.38 0.60 -6.62
C SER A 29 -12.09 0.40 -5.27
N ASN A 30 -13.30 -0.18 -5.27
CA ASN A 30 -14.04 -0.50 -4.04
C ASN A 30 -14.13 -2.00 -3.75
N SER A 31 -13.51 -2.84 -4.58
CA SER A 31 -13.37 -4.26 -4.29
C SER A 31 -12.67 -4.46 -2.94
N GLU A 32 -12.98 -5.58 -2.28
CA GLU A 32 -12.33 -5.95 -1.02
C GLU A 32 -10.81 -5.99 -1.18
N HIS A 33 -10.33 -6.54 -2.29
CA HIS A 33 -8.91 -6.67 -2.59
C HIS A 33 -8.18 -5.31 -2.61
N SER A 34 -8.84 -4.26 -3.15
CA SER A 34 -8.25 -2.92 -3.24
C SER A 34 -8.41 -2.09 -1.96
N ARG A 35 -9.48 -2.29 -1.20
CA ARG A 35 -9.82 -1.47 -0.03
C ARG A 35 -9.47 -2.10 1.31
N HIS A 36 -9.21 -3.41 1.31
CA HIS A 36 -8.94 -4.20 2.51
C HIS A 36 -10.01 -3.98 3.58
N TRP A 37 -11.29 -4.05 3.20
CA TRP A 37 -12.42 -3.80 4.10
C TRP A 37 -12.39 -4.70 5.34
N MET A 38 -12.03 -5.97 5.16
CA MET A 38 -11.90 -6.92 6.27
C MET A 38 -10.83 -6.45 7.27
N PHE A 39 -9.66 -6.00 6.79
CA PHE A 39 -8.57 -5.58 7.68
C PHE A 39 -8.88 -4.29 8.45
N ASN A 40 -9.72 -3.42 7.89
CA ASN A 40 -10.14 -2.15 8.51
C ASN A 40 -11.51 -2.25 9.21
N GLY A 41 -12.15 -3.42 9.18
CA GLY A 41 -13.48 -3.64 9.75
C GLY A 41 -13.47 -3.74 11.27
N GLU A 42 -14.65 -3.57 11.87
CA GLU A 42 -14.89 -3.83 13.29
C GLU A 42 -15.14 -5.33 13.50
N PHE A 43 -14.55 -5.89 14.56
CA PHE A 43 -14.69 -7.32 14.90
C PHE A 43 -15.38 -7.50 16.25
N THR A 44 -16.31 -8.44 16.31
CA THR A 44 -16.91 -8.91 17.58
C THR A 44 -16.56 -10.38 17.75
N ILE A 45 -15.89 -10.71 18.85
CA ILE A 45 -15.44 -12.07 19.17
C ILE A 45 -16.09 -12.46 20.50
N ASP A 46 -16.85 -13.57 20.49
CA ASP A 46 -17.58 -14.08 21.66
C ASP A 46 -18.49 -13.02 22.32
N GLY A 47 -19.14 -12.20 21.50
CA GLY A 47 -20.03 -11.12 21.95
C GLY A 47 -19.31 -9.86 22.40
N VAL A 48 -17.98 -9.78 22.32
CA VAL A 48 -17.19 -8.60 22.69
C VAL A 48 -16.64 -7.91 21.44
N THR A 49 -17.11 -6.69 21.18
CA THR A 49 -16.60 -5.82 20.12
C THR A 49 -15.20 -5.30 20.45
N ARG A 50 -14.28 -5.45 19.50
CA ARG A 50 -12.89 -4.99 19.60
C ARG A 50 -12.80 -3.54 19.14
N LYS A 51 -12.00 -2.77 19.87
CA LYS A 51 -11.74 -1.35 19.55
C LYS A 51 -10.75 -1.20 18.38
N GLU A 52 -9.83 -2.13 18.25
CA GLU A 52 -8.78 -2.11 17.23
C GLU A 52 -9.17 -2.99 16.03
N THR A 53 -8.81 -2.53 14.83
CA THR A 53 -8.95 -3.29 13.59
C THR A 53 -7.79 -4.29 13.44
N LEU A 54 -7.90 -5.26 12.52
CA LEU A 54 -6.76 -6.14 12.20
C LEU A 54 -5.55 -5.35 11.71
N PHE A 55 -5.78 -4.28 10.94
CA PHE A 55 -4.69 -3.43 10.48
C PHE A 55 -4.05 -2.60 11.61
N ASP A 56 -4.81 -2.24 12.65
CA ASP A 56 -4.23 -1.64 13.87
C ASP A 56 -3.28 -2.62 14.56
N PHE A 57 -3.67 -3.89 14.72
CA PHE A 57 -2.79 -4.92 15.30
C PHE A 57 -1.46 -5.05 14.54
N VAL A 58 -1.50 -5.01 13.20
CA VAL A 58 -0.29 -5.02 12.38
C VAL A 58 0.55 -3.76 12.63
N ARG A 59 -0.07 -2.57 12.64
CA ARG A 59 0.62 -1.29 12.90
C ARG A 59 1.22 -1.21 14.30
N ASP A 60 0.61 -1.85 15.29
CA ASP A 60 1.08 -1.83 16.68
C ASP A 60 2.43 -2.52 16.84
N THR A 61 2.75 -3.52 16.02
CA THR A 61 4.09 -4.13 15.98
C THR A 61 5.18 -3.11 15.65
N HIS A 62 4.89 -2.21 14.70
CA HIS A 62 5.78 -1.12 14.33
C HIS A 62 5.82 -0.02 15.40
N LYS A 63 4.69 0.32 16.03
CA LYS A 63 4.67 1.27 17.16
C LYS A 63 5.48 0.77 18.35
N ALA A 64 5.41 -0.53 18.64
CA ALA A 64 6.14 -1.16 19.73
C ALA A 64 7.65 -1.21 19.45
N ASN A 65 8.05 -1.34 18.19
CA ASN A 65 9.46 -1.30 17.80
C ASN A 65 9.68 -0.58 16.47
N PRO A 66 9.75 0.77 16.48
CA PRO A 66 9.95 1.55 15.26
C PRO A 66 11.42 1.53 14.82
N ARG A 67 12.31 0.90 15.59
CA ARG A 67 13.75 0.95 15.36
C ARG A 67 14.07 0.29 14.02
N ASN A 68 14.98 0.93 13.29
CA ASN A 68 15.49 0.50 11.99
C ASN A 68 14.51 0.56 10.80
N SER A 69 13.23 0.88 10.98
CA SER A 69 12.31 1.09 9.85
C SER A 69 12.54 2.47 9.22
N VAL A 70 12.51 2.52 7.89
CA VAL A 70 12.61 3.74 7.08
C VAL A 70 11.26 4.04 6.41
N ILE A 71 10.60 3.00 5.89
CA ILE A 71 9.27 3.07 5.28
C ILE A 71 8.40 1.96 5.88
N ALA A 72 7.22 2.32 6.38
CA ALA A 72 6.17 1.39 6.81
C ALA A 72 4.80 2.01 6.56
N PHE A 73 3.88 1.26 5.93
CA PHE A 73 2.48 1.62 5.69
C PHE A 73 2.25 2.94 4.90
N LYS A 74 3.25 3.39 4.14
CA LYS A 74 3.20 4.64 3.35
C LYS A 74 3.61 4.44 1.88
N ASP A 75 3.85 3.20 1.50
CA ASP A 75 4.22 2.79 0.15
C ASP A 75 3.72 1.35 -0.06
N ASN A 76 3.79 0.84 -1.29
CA ASN A 76 3.51 -0.55 -1.65
C ASN A 76 4.60 -1.52 -1.16
N SER A 77 5.58 -1.01 -0.42
CA SER A 77 6.64 -1.80 0.17
C SER A 77 7.06 -1.24 1.52
N SER A 78 7.89 -2.01 2.21
CA SER A 78 8.54 -1.62 3.46
C SER A 78 10.04 -1.54 3.24
N ALA A 79 10.71 -0.68 4.01
CA ALA A 79 12.15 -0.58 3.98
C ALA A 79 12.72 -0.48 5.40
N ILE A 80 13.85 -1.14 5.62
CA ILE A 80 14.67 -1.01 6.82
C ILE A 80 16.02 -0.42 6.45
N ARG A 81 16.63 0.28 7.41
CA ARG A 81 17.94 0.90 7.20
C ARG A 81 18.98 -0.18 6.94
N GLY A 82 19.80 0.05 5.94
CA GLY A 82 20.97 -0.77 5.64
C GLY A 82 22.04 -0.71 6.74
N LEU A 83 23.14 -1.42 6.52
CA LEU A 83 24.26 -1.49 7.47
C LEU A 83 25.17 -0.23 7.45
N GLY A 84 24.78 0.82 6.73
CA GLY A 84 25.57 2.01 6.45
C GLY A 84 26.14 2.01 5.02
N PRO A 85 27.14 2.86 4.74
CA PRO A 85 27.67 2.99 3.40
C PRO A 85 28.32 1.69 2.92
N VAL A 86 27.90 1.23 1.75
CA VAL A 86 28.42 0.04 1.08
C VAL A 86 29.09 0.41 -0.23
N GLN A 87 30.03 -0.42 -0.67
CA GLN A 87 30.60 -0.31 -2.01
C GLN A 87 29.65 -0.97 -3.01
N ALA A 88 29.09 -0.19 -3.92
CA ALA A 88 28.27 -0.65 -5.02
C ALA A 88 28.89 -0.23 -6.36
N VAL A 89 28.69 -1.04 -7.40
CA VAL A 89 29.08 -0.66 -8.77
C VAL A 89 27.90 0.07 -9.40
N LEU A 90 28.06 1.37 -9.64
CA LEU A 90 26.99 2.24 -10.14
C LEU A 90 27.40 2.93 -11.45
N PRO A 91 26.42 3.35 -12.27
CA PRO A 91 26.70 4.20 -13.43
C PRO A 91 27.36 5.52 -12.99
N ILE A 92 28.43 5.92 -13.67
CA ILE A 92 29.12 7.19 -13.39
C ILE A 92 28.20 8.39 -13.65
N LYS A 93 27.32 8.28 -14.65
CA LYS A 93 26.32 9.31 -14.99
C LYS A 93 24.94 8.67 -15.14
N PRO A 94 24.04 8.84 -14.16
CA PRO A 94 22.65 8.42 -14.29
C PRO A 94 21.93 9.16 -15.43
N GLY A 95 20.93 8.52 -16.04
CA GLY A 95 20.07 9.14 -17.05
C GLY A 95 20.64 9.18 -18.48
N GLY A 96 21.76 8.49 -18.76
CA GLY A 96 22.29 8.33 -20.11
C GLY A 96 23.38 7.26 -20.19
N PRO A 97 23.93 6.97 -21.39
CA PRO A 97 25.02 6.01 -21.54
C PRO A 97 26.25 6.43 -20.74
N SER A 98 26.75 5.55 -19.88
CA SER A 98 27.99 5.77 -19.13
C SER A 98 28.64 4.44 -18.74
N GLY A 99 29.94 4.50 -18.44
CA GLY A 99 30.63 3.40 -17.76
C GLY A 99 30.15 3.25 -16.31
N VAL A 100 30.52 2.14 -15.68
CA VAL A 100 30.25 1.86 -14.26
C VAL A 100 31.53 1.94 -13.43
N ALA A 101 31.42 2.36 -12.19
CA ALA A 101 32.54 2.42 -11.25
C ALA A 101 32.09 2.09 -9.82
N PRO A 102 33.00 1.61 -8.95
CA PRO A 102 32.72 1.51 -7.52
C PRO A 102 32.35 2.88 -6.94
N SER A 103 31.30 2.92 -6.13
CA SER A 103 30.83 4.09 -5.40
C SER A 103 30.39 3.67 -4.00
N THR A 104 30.66 4.54 -3.03
CA THR A 104 30.20 4.38 -1.65
C THR A 104 28.82 5.01 -1.52
N VAL A 105 27.81 4.21 -1.23
CA VAL A 105 26.40 4.64 -1.14
C VAL A 105 25.69 3.98 0.03
N ASP A 106 24.70 4.67 0.59
CA ASP A 106 23.76 4.06 1.52
C ASP A 106 22.67 3.31 0.74
N LEU A 107 22.55 2.01 0.99
CA LEU A 107 21.51 1.15 0.39
C LEU A 107 20.66 0.54 1.50
N ASP A 108 19.40 0.96 1.55
CA ASP A 108 18.40 0.38 2.43
C ASP A 108 17.84 -0.93 1.87
N LEU A 109 17.32 -1.78 2.75
CA LEU A 109 16.75 -3.07 2.37
C LEU A 109 15.24 -2.95 2.24
N LEU A 110 14.73 -3.20 1.04
CA LEU A 110 13.31 -3.17 0.72
C LEU A 110 12.73 -4.59 0.75
N LEU A 111 11.55 -4.74 1.35
CA LEU A 111 10.83 -6.01 1.46
C LEU A 111 9.37 -5.87 1.04
N THR A 112 8.94 -6.72 0.11
CA THR A 112 7.54 -6.91 -0.27
C THR A 112 7.20 -8.39 -0.40
N ALA A 113 5.94 -8.74 -0.15
CA ALA A 113 5.40 -10.06 -0.37
C ALA A 113 3.97 -9.92 -0.88
N GLU A 114 3.67 -10.60 -2.00
CA GLU A 114 2.37 -10.60 -2.64
C GLU A 114 1.95 -12.05 -2.95
N THR A 115 0.65 -12.25 -3.18
CA THR A 115 0.08 -13.55 -3.53
C THR A 115 -0.79 -13.43 -4.76
N HIS A 116 -0.90 -14.51 -5.54
CA HIS A 116 -1.67 -14.53 -6.78
C HIS A 116 -2.61 -15.74 -6.82
N ASN A 117 -3.32 -16.01 -5.72
CA ASN A 117 -3.96 -17.31 -5.47
C ASN A 117 -5.11 -17.66 -6.42
N PHE A 118 -5.93 -16.69 -6.81
CA PHE A 118 -7.14 -16.92 -7.61
C PHE A 118 -6.88 -17.21 -9.10
N PRO A 119 -6.02 -16.46 -9.80
CA PRO A 119 -5.71 -16.71 -11.22
C PRO A 119 -4.68 -17.82 -11.49
N CYS A 120 -4.11 -18.45 -10.45
CA CYS A 120 -3.16 -19.57 -10.59
C CYS A 120 -3.83 -20.92 -10.84
#